data_AF-W4L7T3-F1
#
_entry.id   AF-W4L7T3-F1
#
_cell.length_a   1.000
_cell.length_b   1.000
_cell.length_c   1.000
_cell.angle_alpha   90.00
_cell.angle_beta   90.00
_cell.angle_gamma   90.00
#
_symmetry.space_group_name_H-M   'P 1'
#
loop_
_entity.id
_entity.type
_entity.pdbx_description
1 polymer ?
#
loop_
_entity_poly.entity_id
_entity_poly.type
_entity_poly.pdbx_seq_one_letter_code
_entity_poly.pdbx_strand_id
1 'polypeptide(L)' 'MASPSTSQNGHIRQLTKAEGMALLEQESRRYFNMSAQEFIHAWEQGQFDDNTDQPDVMYVAMLLPFVK' A
#
# COMPACT_ATOMS: atom_id res chain seq x y z
N MET A 1 18.70 -11.11 -37.83
CA MET A 1 19.28 -10.30 -36.73
C MET A 1 18.15 -10.06 -35.73
N ALA A 2 18.19 -10.69 -34.55
CA ALA A 2 17.11 -10.63 -33.56
C ALA A 2 17.18 -9.31 -32.78
N SER A 3 16.05 -8.59 -32.70
CA SER A 3 15.88 -7.40 -31.86
C SER A 3 15.90 -7.81 -30.39
N PRO A 4 16.65 -7.12 -29.50
CA PRO A 4 16.52 -7.34 -28.07
C PRO A 4 15.20 -6.73 -27.59
N SER A 5 14.28 -7.57 -27.16
CA SER A 5 13.11 -7.16 -26.39
C SER A 5 13.61 -6.61 -25.05
N THR A 6 13.58 -5.30 -24.87
CA THR A 6 13.88 -4.66 -23.59
C THR A 6 12.80 -5.09 -22.59
N SER A 7 13.08 -6.13 -21.83
CA SER A 7 12.33 -6.46 -20.63
C SER A 7 12.33 -5.21 -19.75
N GLN A 8 11.14 -4.63 -19.51
CA GLN A 8 10.97 -3.60 -18.50
C GLN A 8 11.38 -4.20 -17.16
N ASN A 9 12.61 -3.90 -16.74
CA ASN A 9 13.09 -4.20 -15.41
C ASN A 9 12.13 -3.54 -14.41
N GLY A 10 11.40 -4.35 -13.64
CA GLY A 10 10.58 -3.85 -12.54
C GLY A 10 11.47 -3.07 -11.59
N HIS A 11 11.42 -1.74 -11.66
CA HIS A 11 12.10 -0.87 -10.73
C HIS A 11 11.42 -1.01 -9.37
N ILE A 12 11.90 -1.96 -8.55
CA ILE A 12 11.59 -1.99 -7.12
C ILE A 12 12.18 -0.70 -6.54
N ARG A 13 11.37 0.34 -6.49
CA ARG A 13 11.73 1.60 -5.86
C ARG A 13 11.53 1.39 -4.35
N GLN A 14 12.61 1.42 -3.60
CA GLN A 14 12.51 1.52 -2.14
C GLN A 14 11.83 2.85 -1.83
N LEU A 15 10.63 2.78 -1.24
CA LEU A 15 9.95 3.96 -0.75
C LEU A 15 10.65 4.42 0.52
N THR A 16 10.96 5.70 0.59
CA THR A 16 11.26 6.32 1.88
C THR A 16 10.01 6.30 2.77
N LYS A 17 10.18 6.42 4.09
CA LYS A 17 9.07 6.47 5.04
C LYS A 17 8.03 7.56 4.68
N ALA A 18 8.50 8.71 4.20
CA ALA A 18 7.64 9.80 3.75
C ALA A 18 6.86 9.46 2.47
N GLU A 19 7.51 8.83 1.49
CA GLU A 19 6.84 8.36 0.26
C GLU A 19 5.85 7.23 0.56
N GLY A 20 6.19 6.31 1.45
CA GLY A 20 5.28 5.26 1.93
C GLY A 20 4.05 5.85 2.60
N MET A 21 4.22 6.89 3.43
CA MET A 21 3.11 7.56 4.11
C MET A 21 2.20 8.32 3.13
N ALA A 22 2.78 9.00 2.14
CA ALA A 22 2.00 9.66 1.10
C ALA A 22 1.20 8.66 0.25
N LEU A 23 1.80 7.50 -0.05
CA LEU A 23 1.12 6.43 -0.78
C LEU A 23 0.00 5.81 0.05
N LEU A 24 0.25 5.53 1.33
CA LEU A 24 -0.79 5.04 2.24
C LEU A 24 -1.94 6.05 2.36
N GLU A 25 -1.64 7.34 2.50
CA GLU A 25 -2.66 8.40 2.57
C GLU A 25 -3.53 8.41 1.32
N GLN A 26 -2.94 8.26 0.14
CA GLN A 26 -3.67 8.22 -1.12
C GLN A 26 -4.59 6.99 -1.20
N GLU A 27 -4.09 5.81 -0.86
CA GLU A 27 -4.85 4.56 -1.03
C GLU A 27 -5.91 4.40 0.08
N SER A 28 -5.62 4.79 1.32
CA SER A 28 -6.61 4.84 2.41
C SER A 28 -7.77 5.78 2.06
N ARG A 29 -7.49 6.94 1.45
CA ARG A 29 -8.55 7.84 0.96
C ARG A 29 -9.33 7.25 -0.20
N ARG A 30 -8.64 6.54 -1.10
CA ARG A 30 -9.25 5.96 -2.30
C ARG A 30 -10.22 4.81 -1.99
N TYR A 31 -9.81 3.89 -1.11
CA TYR A 31 -10.59 2.68 -0.81
C TYR A 31 -11.53 2.85 0.38
N PHE A 32 -11.08 3.57 1.41
CA PHE A 32 -11.77 3.63 2.70
C PHE A 32 -12.27 5.03 3.07
N ASN A 33 -12.02 6.04 2.21
CA ASN A 33 -12.37 7.45 2.43
C ASN A 33 -11.90 7.98 3.81
N MET A 34 -10.75 7.50 4.26
CA MET A 34 -10.11 7.88 5.52
C MET A 34 -8.63 8.24 5.29
N SER A 35 -8.04 8.96 6.23
CA SER A 35 -6.60 9.23 6.25
C SER A 35 -5.78 7.97 6.53
N ALA A 36 -4.49 8.00 6.20
CA ALA A 36 -3.56 6.93 6.55
C ALA A 36 -3.50 6.67 8.06
N GLN A 37 -3.58 7.74 8.87
CA GLN A 37 -3.56 7.60 10.33
C GLN A 37 -4.81 6.88 10.85
N GLU A 38 -5.98 7.21 10.31
CA GLU A 38 -7.22 6.51 10.64
C GLU A 38 -7.16 5.04 10.22
N PHE A 39 -6.61 4.75 9.04
CA PHE A 39 -6.43 3.37 8.59
C PHE A 39 -5.47 2.58 9.48
N ILE A 40 -4.31 3.16 9.84
CA ILE A 40 -3.34 2.52 10.76
C ILE A 40 -4.02 2.23 12.10
N HIS A 41 -4.75 3.22 12.65
CA HIS A 41 -5.44 3.04 13.91
C HIS A 41 -6.49 1.93 13.83
N ALA A 42 -7.32 1.94 12.78
CA ALA A 42 -8.33 0.92 12.52
C ALA A 42 -7.72 -0.50 12.38
N TRP A 43 -6.59 -0.60 11.69
CA TRP A 43 -5.82 -1.84 11.54
C TRP A 43 -5.27 -2.32 12.89
N GLU A 44 -4.66 -1.44 13.69
CA GLU A 44 -4.13 -1.79 15.02
C GLU A 44 -5.24 -2.16 16.02
N GLN A 45 -6.47 -1.71 15.81
CA GLN A 45 -7.65 -2.10 16.58
C GLN A 45 -8.33 -3.39 16.07
N GLY A 46 -7.82 -4.00 14.99
CA GLY A 46 -8.41 -5.21 14.39
C GLY A 46 -9.75 -4.96 13.68
N GLN A 47 -10.06 -3.72 13.28
CA GLN A 47 -11.33 -3.40 12.60
C GLN A 47 -11.48 -4.10 11.23
N PHE A 48 -10.37 -4.61 10.67
CA PHE A 48 -10.34 -5.31 9.40
C PHE A 48 -10.12 -6.82 9.53
N ASP A 49 -10.02 -7.38 10.74
CA ASP A 49 -9.67 -8.79 10.95
C ASP A 49 -10.65 -9.75 10.23
N ASP A 50 -11.94 -9.42 10.26
CA ASP A 50 -13.00 -10.20 9.60
C ASP A 50 -13.02 -10.05 8.06
N ASN A 51 -12.31 -9.05 7.52
CA ASN A 51 -12.31 -8.69 6.10
C ASN A 51 -10.88 -8.56 5.54
N THR A 52 -9.91 -9.19 6.20
CA THR A 52 -8.48 -9.07 5.83
C THR A 52 -8.18 -9.65 4.45
N ASP A 53 -9.08 -10.49 3.93
CA ASP A 53 -9.03 -11.11 2.61
C ASP A 53 -9.61 -10.21 1.50
N GLN A 54 -10.24 -9.08 1.84
CA GLN A 54 -10.71 -8.15 0.83
C GLN A 54 -9.51 -7.52 0.09
N PRO A 55 -9.52 -7.48 -1.26
CA PRO A 55 -8.35 -7.04 -2.04
C PRO A 55 -7.88 -5.62 -1.72
N ASP A 56 -8.81 -4.72 -1.40
CA ASP A 56 -8.54 -3.35 -0.98
C ASP A 56 -7.87 -3.29 0.40
N VAL A 57 -8.37 -4.05 1.37
CA VAL A 57 -7.76 -4.17 2.70
C VAL A 57 -6.34 -4.72 2.58
N MET A 58 -6.15 -5.81 1.83
CA MET A 58 -4.83 -6.38 1.58
C MET A 58 -3.88 -5.36 0.94
N TYR A 59 -4.33 -4.64 -0.09
CA TYR A 59 -3.50 -3.69 -0.82
C TYR A 59 -3.02 -2.54 0.08
N VAL A 60 -3.89 -1.98 0.90
CA VAL A 60 -3.54 -0.90 1.82
C VAL A 60 -2.71 -1.43 3.00
N ALA A 61 -3.02 -2.62 3.52
CA ALA A 61 -2.26 -3.26 4.58
C ALA A 61 -0.81 -3.60 4.18
N MET A 62 -0.57 -3.95 2.90
CA MET A 62 0.78 -4.16 2.37
C MET A 62 1.67 -2.92 2.43
N LEU A 63 1.09 -1.72 2.61
CA LEU A 63 1.84 -0.47 2.73
C LEU A 63 2.28 -0.18 4.18
N LEU A 64 1.67 -0.83 5.18
CA LEU A 64 1.96 -0.62 6.60
C LEU A 64 3.45 -0.83 6.97
N PRO A 65 4.17 -1.84 6.45
CA PRO A 65 5.58 -2.03 6.73
C PRO A 65 6.49 -0.87 6.25
N PHE A 66 6.03 -0.04 5.31
CA PHE A 66 6.81 1.09 4.78
C PHE A 66 6.63 2.39 5.58
N VAL A 67 5.66 2.43 6.49
CA VAL A 67 5.32 3.61 7.29
C VAL A 67 5.58 3.43 8.79
N LYS A 68 5.79 2.21 9.27
CA LYS A 68 6.11 1.91 10.67
C LYS A 68 7.57 2.21 10.98
#